data_AF-C7G7W1-F1
#
_entry.id   AF-C7G7W1-F1
#
_cell.length_a   1.000
_cell.length_b   1.000
_cell.length_c   1.000
_cell.angle_alpha   90.00
_cell.angle_beta   90.00
_cell.angle_gamma   90.00
#
_symmetry.space_group_name_H-M   'P 1'
#
loop_
_entity.id
_entity.type
_entity.pdbx_description
1 polymer ?
#
loop_
_entity_poly.entity_id
_entity_poly.type
_entity_poly.pdbx_seq_one_letter_code
_entity_poly.pdbx_strand_id
1 'polypeptide(L)'
;MKERYQLRQAAGAYWLLDMEQGEQYQKPFMLNECGAYIYRAYISGMSEDEIMQAFAKEYGLSFSCAQSDVGQFMMELRQQGII
;
A
#
# COMPACT_ATOMS: atom_id res chain seq x y z
N MET A 1 -18.47 5.00 0.32
CA MET A 1 -17.60 5.78 1.23
C MET A 1 -16.37 6.19 0.43
N LYS A 2 -15.87 7.42 0.59
CA LYS A 2 -14.52 7.75 0.10
C LYS A 2 -13.55 7.21 1.15
N GLU A 3 -12.53 6.48 0.73
CA GLU A 3 -11.47 6.09 1.65
C GLU A 3 -10.69 7.32 2.10
N ARG A 4 -10.32 7.35 3.39
CA ARG A 4 -9.55 8.43 4.01
C ARG A 4 -8.25 8.67 3.27
N TYR A 5 -7.55 7.60 2.87
CA TYR A 5 -6.30 7.69 2.13
C TYR A 5 -6.52 7.48 0.64
N GLN A 6 -5.91 8.33 -0.19
CA GLN A 6 -5.95 8.21 -1.65
C GLN A 6 -4.56 8.00 -2.23
N LEU A 7 -4.43 6.94 -3.03
CA LEU A 7 -3.25 6.67 -3.83
C LEU A 7 -3.18 7.61 -5.04
N ARG A 8 -2.02 8.25 -5.23
CA ARG A 8 -1.70 9.11 -6.38
C ARG A 8 -0.32 8.79 -6.92
N GLN A 9 -0.12 9.05 -8.21
CA GLN A 9 1.17 8.92 -8.86
C GLN A 9 1.65 10.30 -9.28
N ALA A 10 2.86 10.68 -8.87
CA ALA A 10 3.48 11.96 -9.21
C ALA A 10 4.99 11.84 -9.17
N ALA A 11 5.68 12.48 -10.12
CA ALA A 11 7.15 12.50 -10.21
C ALA A 11 7.81 11.11 -10.19
N GLY A 12 7.17 10.10 -10.81
CA GLY A 12 7.69 8.73 -10.85
C GLY A 12 7.54 7.94 -9.54
N ALA A 13 6.87 8.50 -8.53
CA ALA A 13 6.59 7.85 -7.26
C ALA A 13 5.08 7.73 -7.02
N TYR A 14 4.72 6.87 -6.06
CA TYR A 14 3.36 6.75 -5.56
C TYR A 14 3.24 7.41 -4.19
N TRP A 15 2.07 7.94 -3.89
CA TRP A 15 1.81 8.72 -2.68
C TRP A 15 0.46 8.35 -2.10
N LEU A 16 0.41 8.07 -0.80
CA LEU A 16 -0.84 8.02 -0.03
C LEU A 16 -1.06 9.37 0.63
N LEU A 17 -2.14 10.02 0.23
CA LEU A 17 -2.56 11.31 0.80
C LEU A 17 -3.72 11.07 1.74
N ASP A 18 -3.61 11.56 2.97
CA ASP A 18 -4.75 11.67 3.87
C ASP A 18 -5.67 12.79 3.37
N MET A 19 -6.88 12.41 2.95
CA MET A 19 -7.90 13.31 2.43
C MET A 19 -8.77 13.92 3.53
N GLU A 20 -8.62 13.44 4.76
CA GLU A 20 -9.25 14.01 5.96
C GLU A 20 -8.28 14.92 6.72
N GLN A 21 -7.05 15.12 6.20
CA GLN A 21 -6.16 16.11 6.78
C GLN A 21 -6.82 17.50 6.71
N GLY A 22 -6.83 18.19 7.84
CA GLY A 22 -7.33 19.56 7.93
C GLY A 22 -6.32 20.58 7.39
N GLU A 23 -6.28 21.76 8.00
CA GLU A 23 -5.36 22.82 7.58
C GLU A 23 -3.89 22.52 7.91
N GLN A 24 -3.64 21.65 8.90
CA GLN A 24 -2.30 21.24 9.26
C GLN A 24 -1.79 20.19 8.29
N TYR A 25 -0.75 20.55 7.54
CA TYR A 25 -0.08 19.66 6.61
C TYR A 25 0.40 18.38 7.31
N GLN A 26 -0.05 17.24 6.78
CA GLN A 26 0.53 15.94 7.10
C GLN A 26 1.34 15.45 5.90
N LYS A 27 2.57 15.01 6.16
CA LYS A 27 3.46 14.53 5.11
C LYS A 27 2.84 13.28 4.45
N PRO A 28 2.60 13.27 3.12
CA PRO A 28 2.12 12.09 2.43
C PRO A 28 3.09 10.92 2.57
N PHE A 29 2.54 9.71 2.64
CA PHE A 29 3.33 8.50 2.72
C PHE A 29 3.76 8.08 1.30
N MET A 30 5.06 8.04 1.07
CA MET A 30 5.62 7.72 -0.25
C MET A 30 5.72 6.21 -0.42
N LEU A 31 5.38 5.73 -1.61
CA LEU A 31 5.37 4.33 -1.99
C LEU A 31 6.23 4.11 -3.23
N ASN A 32 6.89 2.95 -3.27
CA ASN A 32 7.41 2.38 -4.50
C ASN A 32 6.28 1.68 -5.29
N GLU A 33 6.62 1.13 -6.45
CA GLU A 33 5.66 0.43 -7.31
C GLU A 33 5.01 -0.79 -6.64
N CYS A 34 5.80 -1.60 -5.94
CA CYS A 34 5.30 -2.78 -5.22
C CYS A 34 4.32 -2.41 -4.11
N GLY A 35 4.65 -1.41 -3.29
CA GLY A 35 3.77 -0.91 -2.23
C GLY A 35 2.48 -0.33 -2.79
N ALA A 36 2.54 0.36 -3.93
CA ALA A 36 1.35 0.85 -4.62
C ALA A 36 0.46 -0.29 -5.15
N TYR A 37 1.06 -1.36 -5.66
CA TYR A 37 0.33 -2.57 -6.05
C TYR A 37 -0.36 -3.21 -4.84
N ILE A 38 0.39 -3.46 -3.76
CA ILE A 38 -0.11 -4.10 -2.55
C ILE A 38 -1.26 -3.28 -1.94
N TYR A 39 -1.09 -1.96 -1.85
CA TYR A 39 -2.14 -1.07 -1.34
C TYR A 39 -3.41 -1.11 -2.20
N ARG A 40 -3.27 -1.10 -3.54
CA ARG A 40 -4.42 -1.23 -4.45
C ARG A 40 -5.18 -2.53 -4.25
N ALA A 41 -4.46 -3.64 -4.07
CA ALA A 41 -5.05 -4.93 -3.81
C ALA A 41 -5.79 -4.94 -2.45
N TYR A 42 -5.19 -4.36 -1.41
CA TYR A 42 -5.81 -4.20 -0.09
C TYR A 42 -7.13 -3.41 -0.14
N ILE A 43 -7.13 -2.21 -0.74
CA ILE A 43 -8.35 -1.38 -0.83
C ILE A 43 -9.41 -1.97 -1.76
N SER A 44 -9.02 -2.92 -2.62
CA SER A 44 -9.98 -3.69 -3.43
C SER A 44 -10.69 -4.79 -2.63
N GLY A 45 -10.32 -4.98 -1.36
CA GLY A 45 -10.92 -5.93 -0.42
C GLY A 45 -10.24 -7.30 -0.37
N MET A 46 -9.07 -7.45 -0.99
CA MET A 46 -8.30 -8.70 -0.91
C MET A 46 -7.70 -8.88 0.49
N SER A 47 -7.72 -10.10 1.00
CA SER A 47 -6.99 -10.50 2.20
C SER A 47 -5.47 -10.50 1.97
N GLU A 48 -4.67 -10.39 3.04
CA GLU A 48 -3.20 -10.42 2.91
C GLU A 48 -2.68 -11.70 2.24
N ASP A 49 -3.32 -12.84 2.46
CA ASP A 49 -2.97 -14.10 1.80
C ASP A 49 -3.25 -14.07 0.30
N GLU A 50 -4.38 -13.49 -0.12
CA GLU A 50 -4.72 -13.33 -1.53
C GLU A 50 -3.78 -12.33 -2.23
N ILE A 51 -3.45 -11.22 -1.55
CA ILE A 51 -2.49 -10.22 -2.02
C ILE A 51 -1.13 -10.87 -2.22
N MET A 52 -0.63 -11.62 -1.22
CA MET A 52 0.66 -12.29 -1.30
C MET A 52 0.74 -13.26 -2.47
N GLN A 53 -0.30 -14.07 -2.70
CA GLN A 53 -0.35 -14.99 -3.83
C GLN A 53 -0.38 -14.27 -5.18
N ALA A 54 -1.21 -13.21 -5.30
CA ALA A 54 -1.30 -12.41 -6.52
C ALA A 54 0.01 -11.66 -6.80
N PHE A 55 0.62 -11.06 -5.78
CA PHE A 55 1.89 -10.35 -5.85
C PHE A 55 3.04 -11.27 -6.24
N ALA A 56 3.14 -12.46 -5.63
CA ALA A 56 4.15 -13.45 -6.01
C ALA A 56 4.04 -13.85 -7.49
N LYS A 57 2.80 -14.05 -7.97
CA LYS A 57 2.53 -14.40 -9.36
C LYS A 57 2.85 -13.27 -10.33
N GLU A 58 2.41 -12.05 -10.03
CA GLU A 58 2.59 -10.87 -10.88
C GLU A 58 4.08 -10.55 -11.10
N TYR A 59 4.86 -10.59 -10.02
CA TYR A 59 6.29 -10.22 -10.05
C TYR A 59 7.22 -11.44 -10.20
N GLY A 60 6.68 -12.65 -10.37
CA GLY A 60 7.47 -13.88 -10.51
C GLY A 60 8.36 -14.19 -9.30
N LEU A 61 7.91 -13.79 -8.10
CA LEU A 61 8.67 -13.94 -6.85
C LEU A 61 8.45 -15.31 -6.22
N SER A 62 9.41 -15.73 -5.40
CA SER A 62 9.17 -16.84 -4.49
C SER A 62 8.12 -16.46 -3.43
N PHE A 63 7.41 -17.46 -2.91
CA PHE A 63 6.40 -17.22 -1.87
C PHE A 63 7.00 -16.55 -0.62
N SER A 64 8.20 -16.94 -0.19
CA SER A 64 8.87 -16.34 0.98
C SER A 64 9.26 -14.88 0.74
N CYS A 65 9.67 -14.51 -0.47
CA CYS A 65 9.92 -13.10 -0.83
C CYS A 65 8.62 -12.29 -0.77
N ALA A 66 7.56 -12.78 -1.40
CA ALA A 66 6.26 -12.12 -1.38
C ALA A 66 5.70 -11.98 0.04
N GLN A 67 5.84 -13.01 0.88
CA GLN A 67 5.43 -12.99 2.27
C GLN A 67 6.17 -11.90 3.07
N SER A 68 7.49 -11.81 2.89
CA SER A 68 8.30 -10.79 3.56
C SER A 68 7.90 -9.38 3.11
N ASP A 69 7.79 -9.15 1.81
CA ASP A 69 7.52 -7.82 1.25
C ASP A 69 6.11 -7.34 1.60
N VAL A 70 5.09 -8.19 1.42
CA VAL A 70 3.71 -7.86 1.79
C VAL A 70 3.61 -7.67 3.30
N GLY A 71 4.17 -8.58 4.09
CA GLY A 71 4.12 -8.50 5.55
C GLY A 71 4.78 -7.24 6.10
N GLN A 72 5.97 -6.89 5.62
CA GLN A 72 6.69 -5.68 6.03
C GLN A 72 5.89 -4.42 5.67
N PHE A 73 5.34 -4.38 4.45
CA PHE A 73 4.59 -3.24 3.98
C PHE A 73 3.28 -3.04 4.78
N MET A 74 2.53 -4.12 5.02
CA MET A 74 1.29 -4.07 5.81
C MET A 74 1.57 -3.67 7.26
N MET A 75 2.70 -4.09 7.84
CA MET A 75 3.12 -3.64 9.16
C MET A 75 3.42 -2.13 9.18
N GLU A 76 4.10 -1.61 8.16
CA GLU A 76 4.42 -0.18 8.05
C GLU A 76 3.15 0.68 7.95
N LEU A 77 2.16 0.28 7.14
CA LEU A 77 0.88 1.01 7.03
C LEU A 77 0.14 1.09 8.38
N ARG A 78 0.15 0.01 9.18
CA ARG A 78 -0.45 0.00 10.53
C ARG A 78 0.30 0.92 11.49
N GLN A 79 1.63 0.91 11.45
CA GLN A 79 2.46 1.78 12.30
C GLN A 79 2.24 3.26 11.99
N GLN A 80 1.96 3.59 10.73
CA GLN A 80 1.61 4.94 10.29
C GLN A 80 0.13 5.30 10.53
N GLY A 81 -0.69 4.35 11.00
CA GLY A 81 -2.14 4.57 11.21
C GLY A 81 -2.91 4.81 9.92
N ILE A 82 -2.43 4.25 8.81
CA ILE A 82 -3.07 4.35 7.49
C ILE A 82 -4.18 3.30 7.35
N ILE A 83 -3.95 2.11 7.91
CA ILE A 83 -4.88 0.98 7.95
C ILE A 83 -5.06 0.46 9.38
#